data_AF-A0A6F8VBA1-F1
#
_entry.id   AF-A0A6F8VBA1-F1
#
_cell.length_a   1.000
_cell.length_b   1.000
_cell.length_c   1.000
_cell.angle_alpha   90.00
_cell.angle_beta   90.00
_cell.angle_gamma   90.00
#
_symmetry.space_group_name_H-M   'P 1'
#
loop_
_entity.id
_entity.type
_entity.pdbx_description
1 polymer ?
#
loop_
_entity_poly.entity_id
_entity_poly.type
_entity_poly.pdbx_seq_one_letter_code
_entity_poly.pdbx_strand_id
1 'polypeptide(L)' 'MTTAKKTRPISPDLLGAELAIKRAAQRAREIAIQTNTPCIVRQDGKLVDITKRSAPGAN' A
#
# COMPACT_ATOMS: atom_id res chain seq x y z
N MET A 1 -11.36 -26.38 -11.08
CA MET A 1 -11.17 -24.94 -10.81
C MET A 1 -11.76 -24.64 -9.45
N THR A 2 -10.95 -24.54 -8.39
CA THR A 2 -11.44 -24.36 -7.01
C THR A 2 -11.15 -22.94 -6.53
N THR A 3 -12.21 -22.14 -6.40
CA THR A 3 -12.17 -20.80 -5.83
C THR A 3 -11.91 -20.91 -4.33
N ALA A 4 -10.71 -20.58 -3.87
CA ALA A 4 -10.42 -20.51 -2.44
C ALA A 4 -11.17 -19.30 -1.83
N LYS A 5 -12.27 -19.57 -1.13
CA LYS A 5 -12.98 -18.59 -0.31
C LYS A 5 -12.04 -18.11 0.78
N LYS A 6 -11.72 -16.81 0.81
CA LYS A 6 -10.90 -16.18 1.84
C LYS A 6 -11.68 -16.09 3.15
N THR A 7 -11.74 -17.20 3.89
CA THR A 7 -12.24 -17.20 5.25
C THR A 7 -11.17 -16.51 6.11
N ARG A 8 -11.41 -15.25 6.52
CA ARG A 8 -10.58 -14.63 7.55
C ARG A 8 -11.12 -15.09 8.91
N PRO A 9 -10.40 -15.92 9.70
CA PRO A 9 -10.55 -15.79 11.13
C PRO A 9 -9.96 -14.42 11.48
N ILE A 10 -10.81 -13.41 11.65
CA ILE A 10 -10.36 -12.13 12.21
C ILE A 10 -10.18 -12.43 13.69
N SER A 11 -8.95 -12.79 14.09
CA SER A 11 -8.64 -12.75 15.51
C SER A 11 -8.93 -11.32 15.99
N PRO A 12 -9.50 -11.15 17.20
CA PRO A 12 -9.83 -9.83 17.74
C PRO A 12 -8.63 -8.86 17.69
N ASP A 13 -7.40 -9.38 17.79
CA ASP A 13 -6.14 -8.63 17.68
C ASP A 13 -5.91 -7.97 16.31
N LEU A 14 -6.54 -8.48 15.25
CA LEU A 14 -6.41 -7.95 13.88
C LEU A 14 -7.52 -6.96 13.53
N LEU A 15 -8.45 -6.68 14.46
CA LEU A 15 -9.51 -5.71 14.25
C LEU A 15 -8.90 -4.31 14.00
N GLY A 16 -9.22 -3.71 12.86
CA GLY A 16 -8.68 -2.39 12.48
C GLY A 16 -7.25 -2.39 11.94
N ALA A 17 -6.53 -3.52 11.96
CA ALA A 17 -5.17 -3.61 11.45
C ALA A 17 -5.07 -3.22 9.96
N GLU A 18 -6.05 -3.62 9.14
CA GLU A 18 -6.08 -3.26 7.72
C GLU A 18 -6.12 -1.73 7.50
N LEU A 19 -6.92 -1.02 8.31
CA LEU A 19 -7.02 0.43 8.24
C LEU A 19 -5.73 1.11 8.73
N ALA A 20 -5.14 0.59 9.82
CA ALA A 20 -3.87 1.08 10.33
C ALA A 20 -2.74 0.91 9.29
N ILE A 21 -2.67 -0.24 8.63
CA ILE A 21 -1.68 -0.52 7.57
C ILE A 21 -1.87 0.45 6.38
N LYS A 22 -3.10 0.72 5.95
CA LYS A 22 -3.37 1.68 4.86
C LYS A 22 -2.90 3.09 5.22
N ARG A 23 -3.18 3.55 6.45
CA ARG A 23 -2.71 4.85 6.95
C ARG A 23 -1.19 4.92 7.00
N ALA A 24 -0.54 3.87 7.52
CA ALA A 24 0.91 3.78 7.57
C ALA A 24 1.54 3.85 6.16
N ALA A 25 0.98 3.12 5.19
CA ALA A 25 1.43 3.15 3.80
C ALA A 25 1.29 4.55 3.17
N GLN A 26 0.17 5.23 3.39
CA GLN A 26 -0.02 6.60 2.93
C GLN A 26 1.02 7.53 3.53
N ARG A 27 1.24 7.48 4.85
CA ARG A 27 2.20 8.34 5.53
C ARG A 27 3.64 8.07 5.09
N ALA A 28 4.02 6.81 4.88
CA ALA A 28 5.33 6.45 4.36
C ALA A 28 5.57 7.06 2.97
N ARG A 29 4.56 7.05 2.10
CA ARG A 29 4.64 7.72 0.78
C ARG A 29 4.79 9.24 0.92
N GLU A 30 4.02 9.88 1.79
CA GLU A 30 4.12 11.32 2.05
C GLU A 30 5.53 11.71 2.51
N ILE A 31 6.08 10.97 3.49
CA ILE A 31 7.45 11.19 4.00
C ILE A 31 8.46 10.99 2.87
N ALA A 32 8.34 9.91 2.09
CA ALA A 32 9.25 9.63 0.99
C ALA A 32 9.27 10.76 -0.06
N ILE A 33 8.12 11.34 -0.37
CA ILE A 33 8.03 12.52 -1.25
C ILE A 33 8.73 13.73 -0.60
N GLN A 34 8.46 14.00 0.68
CA GLN A 34 9.04 15.14 1.40
C GLN A 34 10.56 15.06 1.52
N THR A 35 11.10 13.87 1.76
CA THR A 35 12.55 13.64 1.96
C THR A 35 13.27 13.25 0.68
N ASN A 36 12.61 13.36 -0.48
CA ASN A 36 13.13 12.94 -1.78
C ASN A 36 13.74 11.53 -1.76
N THR A 37 13.12 10.64 -0.98
CA THR A 37 13.52 9.24 -0.80
C THR A 37 12.64 8.35 -1.67
N PRO A 38 13.20 7.36 -2.40
CA PRO A 38 12.38 6.47 -3.23
C PRO A 38 11.47 5.59 -2.39
N CYS A 39 10.24 5.34 -2.88
CA CYS A 39 9.30 4.41 -2.26
C CYS A 39 8.99 3.30 -3.28
N ILE A 40 9.61 2.14 -3.10
CA ILE A 40 9.56 1.06 -4.10
C ILE A 40 8.53 0.01 -3.72
N VAL A 41 7.63 -0.31 -4.66
CA VAL A 41 6.66 -1.41 -4.52
C VAL A 41 6.81 -2.39 -5.68
N ARG A 42 6.36 -3.63 -5.49
CA ARG A 42 6.26 -4.60 -6.57
C ARG A 42 4.88 -4.53 -7.21
N GLN A 43 4.80 -4.07 -8.46
CA GLN A 43 3.58 -3.99 -9.26
C GLN A 43 3.81 -4.77 -10.57
N ASP A 44 2.94 -5.73 -10.87
CA ASP A 44 3.01 -6.56 -12.08
C ASP A 44 4.37 -7.25 -12.28
N GLY A 45 4.95 -7.72 -11.17
CA GLY A 45 6.26 -8.38 -11.16
C GLY A 45 7.47 -7.42 -11.28
N LYS A 46 7.23 -6.12 -11.46
CA LYS A 46 8.28 -5.09 -11.59
C LYS A 46 8.39 -4.25 -10.32
N LEU A 47 9.61 -3.78 -10.02
CA LEU A 47 9.83 -2.78 -8.97
C LEU A 47 9.51 -1.39 -9.53
N VAL A 48 8.61 -0.66 -8.86
CA VAL A 48 8.13 0.66 -9.28
C VAL A 48 8.30 1.64 -8.14
N ASP A 49 8.91 2.79 -8.44
CA ASP A 49 8.95 3.92 -7.52
C ASP A 49 7.64 4.72 -7.56
N ILE A 50 6.88 4.70 -6.47
CA ILE A 50 5.56 5.32 -6.39
C ILE A 50 5.60 6.80 -6.00
N THR A 51 6.76 7.33 -5.61
CA THR A 51 6.90 8.79 -5.37
C THR A 51 6.97 9.55 -6.70
N LYS A 52 7.50 8.92 -7.75
CA LYS A 52 7.62 9.49 -9.10
C LYS A 52 6.38 9.34 -9.97
N ARG A 53 5.38 8.56 -9.52
CA ARG A 53 4.10 8.48 -10.19
C ARG A 53 3.37 9.79 -9.92
N SER A 54 3.38 10.69 -10.91
CA SER A 54 2.57 11.92 -10.89
C SER A 54 1.15 11.56 -10.45
N ALA A 55 0.60 12.35 -9.53
CA ALA A 55 -0.74 12.10 -9.01
C ALA A 55 -1.74 12.04 -10.19
N PRO A 56 -2.55 10.96 -10.32
CA PRO A 56 -3.67 10.99 -11.24
C PRO A 56 -4.68 12.01 -10.69
N GLY A 57 -4.61 13.24 -11.23
CA GLY A 57 -5.36 14.40 -10.75
C GLY A 57 -4.82 15.78 -11.16
N ALA A 58 -3.73 15.87 -11.92
CA ALA A 58 -3.33 17.10 -12.60
C ALA A 58 -3.71 17.01 -14.09
N ASN A 59 -4.98 17.31 -14.40
CA ASN A 59 -5.51 17.77 -15.69
C ASN A 59 -6.87 18.43 -15.41
#